data_AF-A0A7X6QL43-F1
#
_entry.id   AF-A0A7X6QL43-F1
#
_cell.length_a   1.000
_cell.length_b   1.000
_cell.length_c   1.000
_cell.angle_alpha   90.00
_cell.angle_beta   90.00
_cell.angle_gamma   90.00
#
_symmetry.space_group_name_H-M   'P 1'
#
loop_
_entity.id
_entity.type
_entity.pdbx_description
1 polymer ?
#
loop_
_entity_poly.entity_id
_entity_poly.type
_entity_poly.pdbx_seq_one_letter_code
_entity_poly.pdbx_strand_id
1 'polypeptide(L)'
;FENKENSLKAIAAINLMTVMLLGGLWHGASLNFVIWGGLNGVGILLYKFWKNWSPVIRAFILGLLFAILLVWYHYQALALVKILLVWTGILCLGTFIRLFVSVIEKYSPGMDKFFFFSSKGMGMVWGVFQTFVFITFTRLFFRSGSNLDPAEANRIAWRTARDMIDQIGGQWNLQLIPQMLWEYRYVFILIVFGLFVHWLPEGFKRWYRINFALMPLWLMAIIVVITVFVVYQFATAGLQPFIYFQF
;
A
#
# COMPACT_ATOMS: atom_id res chain seq x y z
N PHE A 1 4.16 -28.32 24.04
CA PHE A 1 4.91 -27.59 22.99
C PHE A 1 4.02 -26.60 22.24
N GLU A 2 2.84 -27.02 21.76
CA GLU A 2 1.88 -26.17 21.04
C GLU A 2 1.43 -24.90 21.81
N ASN A 3 1.20 -25.01 23.12
CA ASN A 3 0.79 -23.86 23.95
C ASN A 3 1.89 -22.78 24.07
N LYS A 4 3.17 -23.20 24.02
CA LYS A 4 4.33 -22.27 24.03
C LYS A 4 4.54 -21.62 22.67
N GLU A 5 4.27 -22.33 21.58
CA GLU A 5 4.34 -21.74 20.24
C GLU A 5 3.23 -20.70 20.03
N ASN A 6 2.01 -20.99 20.48
CA ASN A 6 0.89 -20.07 20.40
C ASN A 6 1.13 -18.79 21.22
N SER A 7 1.69 -18.91 22.42
CA SER A 7 2.05 -17.74 23.23
C SER A 7 3.14 -16.89 22.57
N LEU A 8 4.16 -17.50 21.97
CA LEU A 8 5.20 -16.79 21.23
C LEU A 8 4.65 -16.04 20.00
N LYS A 9 3.70 -16.64 19.27
CA LYS A 9 3.01 -15.98 18.16
C LYS A 9 2.21 -14.77 18.63
N ALA A 10 1.51 -14.89 19.76
CA ALA A 10 0.76 -13.79 20.37
C ALA A 10 1.69 -12.65 20.81
N ILE A 11 2.78 -12.96 21.50
CA ILE A 11 3.81 -11.97 21.89
C ILE A 11 4.38 -11.27 20.67
N ALA A 12 4.72 -12.01 19.60
CA ALA A 12 5.24 -11.42 18.38
C ALA A 12 4.22 -10.49 17.69
N ALA A 13 2.93 -10.79 17.78
CA ALA A 13 1.87 -9.93 17.26
C ALA A 13 1.73 -8.63 18.08
N ILE A 14 1.76 -8.74 19.40
CA ILE A 14 1.74 -7.58 20.31
C ILE A 14 2.96 -6.70 20.07
N ASN A 15 4.16 -7.28 20.06
CA ASN A 15 5.41 -6.54 19.84
C ASN A 15 5.40 -5.80 18.50
N LEU A 16 4.89 -6.43 17.45
CA LEU A 16 4.73 -5.77 16.15
C LEU A 16 3.79 -4.56 16.25
N MET A 17 2.64 -4.69 16.91
CA MET A 17 1.71 -3.58 17.11
C MET A 17 2.35 -2.45 17.93
N THR A 18 3.04 -2.80 19.01
CA THR A 18 3.76 -1.84 19.84
C THR A 18 4.79 -1.07 19.03
N VAL A 19 5.62 -1.75 18.23
CA VAL A 19 6.62 -1.09 17.38
C VAL A 19 5.97 -0.17 16.34
N MET A 20 4.84 -0.57 15.76
CA MET A 20 4.14 0.24 14.75
C MET A 20 3.47 1.48 15.36
N LEU A 21 2.87 1.35 16.55
CA LEU A 21 2.29 2.47 17.29
C LEU A 21 3.37 3.42 17.82
N LEU A 22 4.46 2.90 18.39
CA LEU A 22 5.61 3.69 18.82
C LEU A 22 6.29 4.39 17.63
N GLY A 23 6.40 3.72 16.47
CA GLY A 23 6.89 4.32 15.24
C GLY A 23 6.01 5.47 14.76
N GLY A 24 4.67 5.34 14.89
CA GLY A 24 3.75 6.45 14.68
C GLY A 24 4.00 7.61 15.64
N LEU A 25 4.03 7.32 16.95
CA LEU A 25 4.30 8.33 17.99
C LEU A 25 5.66 9.01 17.84
N TRP A 26 6.67 8.31 17.33
CA TRP A 26 7.98 8.88 17.02
C TRP A 26 7.91 9.97 15.94
N HIS A 27 6.89 9.97 15.07
CA HIS A 27 6.69 11.04 14.09
C HIS A 27 5.89 12.23 14.63
N GLY A 28 5.11 12.05 15.69
CA GLY A 28 4.38 13.12 16.37
C GLY A 28 3.36 12.60 17.37
N ALA A 29 3.03 13.43 18.37
CA ALA A 29 2.10 13.09 19.45
C ALA A 29 0.61 13.15 19.05
N SER A 30 0.30 13.43 17.79
CA SER A 30 -1.06 13.56 17.30
C SER A 30 -1.67 12.22 16.88
N LEU A 31 -2.99 12.09 17.04
CA LEU A 31 -3.72 10.84 16.86
C LEU A 31 -3.61 10.27 15.44
N ASN A 32 -3.42 11.11 14.43
CA ASN A 32 -3.27 10.70 13.04
C ASN A 32 -2.02 9.82 12.82
N PHE A 33 -0.92 10.07 13.53
CA PHE A 33 0.28 9.21 13.45
C PHE A 33 0.07 7.88 14.16
N VAL A 34 -0.65 7.88 15.28
CA VAL A 34 -1.04 6.65 15.99
C VAL A 34 -1.96 5.80 15.11
N ILE A 35 -2.94 6.41 14.44
CA ILE A 35 -3.83 5.74 13.48
C ILE A 35 -3.02 5.20 12.31
N TRP A 36 -2.11 5.98 11.74
CA TRP A 36 -1.23 5.52 10.66
C TRP A 36 -0.41 4.30 11.08
N GLY A 37 0.25 4.35 12.24
CA GLY A 37 1.03 3.24 12.79
C GLY A 37 0.15 2.02 13.04
N GLY A 38 -0.99 2.21 13.70
CA GLY A 38 -1.96 1.17 13.99
C GLY A 38 -2.49 0.47 12.74
N LEU A 39 -2.88 1.23 11.70
CA LEU A 39 -3.35 0.68 10.43
C LEU A 39 -2.27 -0.18 9.77
N ASN A 40 -1.02 0.30 9.70
CA ASN A 40 0.10 -0.47 9.13
C ASN A 40 0.39 -1.75 9.93
N GLY A 41 0.35 -1.68 11.26
CA GLY A 41 0.51 -2.86 12.13
C GLY A 41 -0.59 -3.89 11.90
N VAL A 42 -1.85 -3.47 11.86
CA VAL A 42 -3.00 -4.34 11.54
C VAL A 42 -2.83 -4.93 10.13
N GLY A 43 -2.42 -4.14 9.14
CA GLY A 43 -2.16 -4.62 7.79
C GLY A 43 -1.14 -5.75 7.72
N ILE A 44 -0.03 -5.63 8.47
CA ILE A 44 1.00 -6.68 8.53
C ILE A 44 0.47 -7.92 9.26
N LEU A 45 -0.27 -7.76 10.35
CA LEU A 45 -0.88 -8.89 11.06
C LEU A 45 -1.85 -9.65 10.15
N LEU A 46 -2.77 -8.94 9.50
CA LEU A 46 -3.70 -9.52 8.54
C LEU A 46 -2.96 -10.24 7.42
N TYR A 47 -1.91 -9.64 6.86
CA TYR A 47 -1.08 -10.27 5.83
C TYR A 47 -0.41 -11.57 6.31
N LYS A 48 0.09 -11.63 7.56
CA LYS A 48 0.71 -12.83 8.13
C LYS A 48 -0.25 -14.02 8.19
N PHE A 49 -1.53 -13.79 8.50
CA PHE A 49 -2.56 -14.83 8.45
C PHE A 49 -2.97 -15.13 7.01
N TRP A 50 -3.26 -14.08 6.24
CA TRP A 50 -3.71 -14.15 4.86
C TRP A 50 -2.80 -14.98 3.96
N LYS A 51 -1.48 -14.78 4.06
CA LYS A 51 -0.51 -15.43 3.16
C LYS A 51 -0.48 -16.96 3.29
N ASN A 52 -0.97 -17.52 4.40
CA ASN A 52 -0.97 -18.96 4.67
C ASN A 52 -2.26 -19.65 4.18
N TRP A 53 -3.33 -18.90 3.89
CA TRP A 53 -4.58 -19.48 3.40
C TRP A 53 -4.49 -19.88 1.93
N SER A 54 -5.21 -20.94 1.54
CA SER A 54 -5.34 -21.32 0.14
C SER A 54 -6.07 -20.23 -0.65
N PRO A 55 -5.80 -20.07 -1.97
CA PRO A 55 -6.51 -19.09 -2.78
C PRO A 55 -8.04 -19.27 -2.79
N VAL A 56 -8.53 -20.50 -2.64
CA VAL A 56 -9.97 -20.81 -2.53
C VAL A 56 -10.57 -20.24 -1.24
N ILE A 57 -9.93 -20.47 -0.10
CA ILE A 57 -10.38 -19.92 1.20
C ILE A 57 -10.39 -18.39 1.16
N ARG A 58 -9.35 -17.79 0.57
CA ARG A 58 -9.26 -16.33 0.37
C ARG A 58 -10.43 -15.80 -0.45
N ALA A 59 -10.74 -16.45 -1.57
CA ALA A 59 -11.85 -16.04 -2.43
C ALA A 59 -13.20 -16.16 -1.69
N PHE A 60 -13.40 -17.24 -0.94
CA PHE A 60 -14.63 -17.43 -0.16
C PHE A 60 -14.80 -16.34 0.92
N ILE A 61 -13.75 -16.08 1.72
CA ILE A 61 -13.81 -15.08 2.79
C ILE A 61 -14.01 -13.67 2.22
N LEU A 62 -13.31 -13.32 1.13
CA LEU A 62 -13.50 -12.02 0.48
C LEU A 62 -14.88 -11.90 -0.16
N GLY A 63 -15.40 -12.97 -0.76
CA GLY A 63 -16.75 -12.98 -1.31
C GLY A 63 -17.81 -12.77 -0.24
N LEU A 64 -17.66 -13.44 0.91
CA LEU A 64 -18.54 -13.25 2.06
C LEU A 64 -18.46 -11.82 2.61
N LEU A 65 -17.23 -11.31 2.81
CA LEU A 65 -17.03 -9.93 3.28
C LEU A 65 -17.61 -8.90 2.31
N PHE A 66 -17.41 -9.10 1.01
CA PHE A 66 -17.98 -8.27 -0.05
C PHE A 66 -19.51 -8.27 0.00
N ALA A 67 -20.13 -9.44 0.15
CA ALA A 67 -21.58 -9.57 0.28
C ALA A 67 -22.11 -8.85 1.53
N ILE A 68 -21.45 -9.01 2.69
CA ILE A 68 -21.80 -8.29 3.93
C ILE A 68 -21.71 -6.77 3.73
N LEU A 69 -20.62 -6.29 3.14
CA LEU A 69 -20.42 -4.87 2.86
C LEU A 69 -21.41 -4.34 1.83
N LEU A 70 -21.81 -5.15 0.86
CA LEU A 70 -22.80 -4.78 -0.15
C LEU A 70 -24.18 -4.60 0.50
N VAL A 71 -24.57 -5.53 1.38
CA VAL A 71 -25.80 -5.44 2.16
C VAL A 71 -25.75 -4.20 3.08
N TRP A 72 -24.64 -3.98 3.80
CA TRP A 72 -24.50 -2.80 4.65
C TRP A 72 -24.58 -1.50 3.84
N TYR A 73 -23.89 -1.42 2.70
CA TYR A 73 -23.93 -0.26 1.81
C TYR A 73 -25.35 0.04 1.31
N HIS A 74 -26.15 -0.99 1.05
CA HIS A 74 -27.55 -0.83 0.64
C HIS A 74 -28.40 -0.14 1.72
N TYR A 75 -28.16 -0.42 2.99
CA TYR A 75 -28.87 0.23 4.10
C TYR A 75 -28.26 1.57 4.52
N GLN A 76 -26.94 1.71 4.42
CA GLN A 76 -26.20 2.91 4.84
C GLN A 76 -25.06 3.21 3.87
N ALA A 77 -25.26 4.22 3.03
CA ALA A 77 -24.29 4.66 2.02
C ALA A 77 -23.16 5.53 2.61
N LEU A 78 -22.50 5.06 3.68
CA LEU A 78 -21.33 5.72 4.25
C LEU A 78 -20.13 5.62 3.31
N ALA A 79 -19.37 6.72 3.18
CA ALA A 79 -18.18 6.78 2.32
C ALA A 79 -17.17 5.66 2.63
N LEU A 80 -16.91 5.41 3.92
CA LEU A 80 -16.02 4.34 4.35
C LEU A 80 -16.51 2.95 3.92
N VAL A 81 -17.81 2.67 4.04
CA VAL A 81 -18.40 1.38 3.63
C VAL A 81 -18.26 1.20 2.13
N LYS A 82 -18.49 2.26 1.33
CA LYS A 82 -18.28 2.22 -0.12
C LYS A 82 -16.83 1.94 -0.50
N ILE A 83 -15.87 2.58 0.17
CA ILE A 83 -14.44 2.34 -0.05
C ILE A 83 -14.09 0.88 0.26
N LEU A 84 -14.53 0.36 1.42
CA LEU A 84 -14.31 -1.03 1.80
C LEU A 84 -14.98 -2.00 0.82
N LEU A 85 -16.19 -1.70 0.35
CA LEU A 85 -16.91 -2.49 -0.64
C LEU A 85 -16.13 -2.57 -1.96
N VAL A 86 -15.73 -1.42 -2.50
CA VAL A 86 -14.94 -1.37 -3.75
C VAL A 86 -13.61 -2.10 -3.56
N TRP A 87 -12.93 -1.86 -2.45
CA TRP A 87 -11.63 -2.48 -2.17
C TRP A 87 -11.71 -4.00 -2.00
N THR A 88 -12.72 -4.50 -1.29
CA THR A 88 -12.95 -5.94 -1.16
C THR A 88 -13.36 -6.57 -2.48
N GLY A 89 -14.13 -5.87 -3.33
CA GLY A 89 -14.44 -6.31 -4.69
C GLY A 89 -13.20 -6.44 -5.57
N ILE A 90 -12.31 -5.43 -5.52
CA ILE A 90 -11.00 -5.45 -6.19
C ILE A 90 -10.19 -6.66 -5.71
N LEU A 91 -9.99 -6.84 -4.40
CA LEU A 91 -9.27 -7.97 -3.80
C LEU A 91 -9.84 -9.33 -4.24
N CYS A 92 -11.17 -9.42 -4.26
CA CYS A 92 -11.90 -10.62 -4.66
C CYS A 92 -11.62 -10.95 -6.13
N LEU A 93 -11.75 -9.97 -7.03
CA LEU A 93 -11.46 -10.12 -8.46
C LEU A 93 -10.03 -10.61 -8.72
N GLY A 94 -9.02 -9.99 -8.10
CA GLY A 94 -7.64 -10.42 -8.28
C GLY A 94 -7.36 -11.83 -7.75
N THR A 95 -8.04 -12.23 -6.66
CA THR A 95 -7.95 -13.60 -6.13
C THR A 95 -8.59 -14.61 -7.08
N PHE A 96 -9.73 -14.27 -7.68
CA PHE A 96 -10.39 -15.09 -8.70
C PHE A 96 -9.57 -15.22 -9.97
N ILE A 97 -8.98 -14.14 -10.48
CA ILE A 97 -8.08 -14.17 -11.64
C ILE A 97 -6.92 -15.12 -11.37
N ARG A 98 -6.28 -15.02 -10.20
CA ARG A 98 -5.18 -15.90 -9.83
C ARG A 98 -5.60 -17.37 -9.74
N LEU A 99 -6.78 -17.64 -9.16
CA LEU A 99 -7.35 -18.98 -9.11
C LEU A 99 -7.56 -19.54 -10.52
N PHE A 100 -8.20 -18.77 -11.39
CA PHE A 100 -8.44 -19.15 -12.78
C PHE A 100 -7.15 -19.49 -13.52
N VAL A 101 -6.12 -18.63 -13.41
CA VAL A 101 -4.81 -18.90 -14.00
C VAL A 101 -4.15 -20.14 -13.39
N SER A 102 -4.26 -20.37 -12.08
CA SER A 102 -3.71 -21.59 -11.46
C SER A 102 -4.37 -22.88 -11.97
N VAL A 103 -5.65 -22.81 -12.39
CA VAL A 103 -6.34 -23.93 -13.03
C VAL A 103 -5.81 -24.13 -14.45
N ILE A 104 -5.67 -23.06 -15.25
CA ILE A 104 -5.12 -23.16 -16.61
C ILE A 104 -3.69 -23.72 -16.59
N GLU A 105 -2.84 -23.25 -15.67
CA GLU A 105 -1.46 -23.74 -15.48
C GLU A 105 -1.41 -25.25 -15.27
N LYS A 106 -2.37 -25.82 -14.54
CA LYS A 106 -2.45 -27.26 -14.30
C LYS A 106 -2.62 -28.07 -15.59
N TYR A 107 -3.27 -27.50 -16.60
CA TYR A 107 -3.58 -28.16 -17.88
C TYR A 107 -2.71 -27.67 -19.05
N SER A 108 -1.86 -26.66 -18.85
CA SER A 108 -0.99 -26.07 -19.89
C SER A 108 0.49 -26.12 -19.48
N PRO A 109 1.17 -27.27 -19.67
CA PRO A 109 2.57 -27.42 -19.30
C PRO A 109 3.47 -26.36 -19.94
N GLY A 110 4.33 -25.71 -19.15
CA GLY A 110 5.27 -24.70 -19.63
C GLY A 110 4.76 -23.26 -19.59
N MET A 111 3.50 -23.02 -19.26
CA MET A 111 2.96 -21.65 -19.07
C MET A 111 3.64 -20.93 -17.89
N ASP A 112 4.08 -21.69 -16.88
CA ASP A 112 4.80 -21.22 -15.71
C ASP A 112 6.17 -20.58 -16.03
N LYS A 113 6.75 -20.88 -17.20
CA LYS A 113 7.99 -20.25 -17.70
C LYS A 113 7.80 -18.76 -18.00
N PHE A 114 6.58 -18.36 -18.37
CA PHE A 114 6.25 -16.96 -18.62
C PHE A 114 5.81 -16.30 -17.32
N PHE A 115 6.79 -15.82 -16.55
CA PHE A 115 6.58 -15.34 -15.18
C PHE A 115 5.34 -14.45 -15.00
N PHE A 116 5.13 -13.42 -15.83
CA PHE A 116 3.99 -12.51 -15.72
C PHE A 116 2.62 -13.16 -15.99
N PHE A 117 2.57 -14.23 -16.78
CA PHE A 117 1.35 -15.00 -17.06
C PHE A 117 1.15 -16.17 -16.09
N SER A 118 2.14 -16.44 -15.24
CA SER A 118 2.02 -17.46 -14.20
C SER A 118 1.19 -16.98 -13.01
N SER A 119 0.54 -17.90 -12.29
CA SER A 119 -0.22 -17.62 -11.06
C SER A 119 0.66 -17.03 -9.96
N LYS A 120 1.97 -17.32 -9.98
CA LYS A 120 2.97 -16.74 -9.09
C LYS A 120 3.25 -15.28 -9.45
N GLY A 121 3.52 -14.99 -10.72
CA GLY A 121 3.79 -13.62 -11.18
C GLY A 121 2.57 -12.73 -11.07
N MET A 122 1.38 -13.21 -11.45
CA MET A 122 0.13 -12.48 -11.22
C MET A 122 -0.12 -12.21 -9.74
N GLY A 123 0.17 -13.20 -8.88
CA GLY A 123 0.09 -13.02 -7.43
C GLY A 123 1.04 -11.94 -6.90
N MET A 124 2.24 -11.83 -7.49
CA MET A 124 3.21 -10.79 -7.14
C MET A 124 2.80 -9.41 -7.66
N VAL A 125 2.41 -9.30 -8.93
CA VAL A 125 1.93 -8.04 -9.55
C VAL A 125 0.75 -7.49 -8.76
N TRP A 126 -0.23 -8.37 -8.50
CA TRP A 126 -1.40 -8.04 -7.70
C TRP A 126 -1.02 -7.65 -6.27
N GLY A 127 -0.18 -8.45 -5.61
CA GLY A 127 0.28 -8.16 -4.26
C GLY A 127 0.95 -6.78 -4.13
N VAL A 128 1.84 -6.44 -5.05
CA VAL A 128 2.52 -5.13 -5.10
C VAL A 128 1.52 -4.00 -5.29
N PHE A 129 0.58 -4.15 -6.23
CA PHE A 129 -0.46 -3.14 -6.44
C PHE A 129 -1.32 -2.93 -5.17
N GLN A 130 -1.73 -4.03 -4.52
CA GLN A 130 -2.51 -3.98 -3.28
C GLN A 130 -1.72 -3.33 -2.14
N THR A 131 -0.44 -3.66 -1.99
CA THR A 131 0.44 -3.01 -1.01
C THR A 131 0.60 -1.52 -1.31
N PHE A 132 0.80 -1.14 -2.57
CA PHE A 132 0.91 0.28 -2.95
C PHE A 132 -0.34 1.07 -2.58
N VAL A 133 -1.53 0.59 -2.94
CA VAL A 133 -2.79 1.27 -2.60
C VAL A 133 -2.98 1.32 -1.09
N PHE A 134 -2.72 0.23 -0.36
CA PHE A 134 -2.83 0.19 1.09
C PHE A 134 -1.90 1.22 1.76
N ILE A 135 -0.61 1.22 1.41
CA ILE A 135 0.37 2.17 1.98
C ILE A 135 0.04 3.62 1.60
N THR A 136 -0.42 3.85 0.37
CA THR A 136 -0.84 5.18 -0.08
C THR A 136 -2.06 5.67 0.69
N PHE A 137 -3.04 4.79 0.91
CA PHE A 137 -4.22 5.09 1.71
C PHE A 137 -3.86 5.38 3.16
N THR A 138 -3.01 4.57 3.81
CA THR A 138 -2.63 4.85 5.21
C THR A 138 -1.83 6.15 5.33
N ARG A 139 -1.01 6.50 4.33
CA ARG A 139 -0.28 7.78 4.28
C ARG A 139 -1.18 9.02 4.27
N LEU A 140 -2.46 8.89 3.95
CA LEU A 140 -3.46 9.96 4.13
C LEU A 140 -3.46 10.45 5.59
N PHE A 141 -3.52 9.52 6.55
CA PHE A 141 -3.48 9.84 7.98
C PHE A 141 -2.12 10.36 8.42
N PHE A 142 -1.04 9.83 7.83
CA PHE A 142 0.29 10.36 8.10
C PHE A 142 0.40 11.82 7.67
N ARG A 143 -0.19 12.19 6.52
CA ARG A 143 -0.07 13.53 5.96
C ARG A 143 -1.07 14.51 6.56
N SER A 144 -2.28 14.07 6.89
CA SER A 144 -3.35 14.92 7.44
C SER A 144 -2.88 15.59 8.73
N GLY A 145 -2.63 16.91 8.69
CA GLY A 145 -2.18 17.69 9.83
C GLY A 145 -0.68 17.63 10.17
N SER A 146 0.13 16.91 9.40
CA SER A 146 1.60 16.80 9.61
C SER A 146 2.41 18.07 9.32
N ASN A 147 1.76 19.10 8.79
CA ASN A 147 2.34 20.41 8.48
C ASN A 147 1.86 21.51 9.43
N LEU A 148 1.07 21.15 10.44
CA LEU A 148 0.41 22.08 11.34
C LEU A 148 1.11 22.07 12.69
N ASP A 149 0.97 23.17 13.43
CA ASP A 149 1.39 23.24 14.84
C ASP A 149 0.81 22.04 15.62
N PRO A 150 1.63 21.29 16.39
CA PRO A 150 1.18 20.17 17.21
C PRO A 150 -0.07 20.44 18.06
N ALA A 151 -0.26 21.67 18.55
CA ALA A 151 -1.42 22.05 19.35
C ALA A 151 -2.73 22.03 18.55
N GLU A 152 -2.67 22.31 17.25
CA GLU A 152 -3.81 22.35 16.34
C GLU A 152 -3.94 21.08 15.48
N ALA A 153 -2.83 20.35 15.29
CA ALA A 153 -2.73 19.16 14.48
C ALA A 153 -3.81 18.12 14.85
N ASN A 154 -4.07 17.88 16.14
CA ASN A 154 -5.08 16.90 16.56
C ASN A 154 -6.50 17.24 16.10
N ARG A 155 -6.89 18.52 16.11
CA ARG A 155 -8.24 18.96 15.72
C ARG A 155 -8.41 18.97 14.21
N ILE A 156 -7.41 19.47 13.48
CA ILE A 156 -7.48 19.63 12.02
C ILE A 156 -7.15 18.33 11.29
N ALA A 157 -6.22 17.51 11.79
CA ALA A 157 -5.82 16.25 11.14
C ALA A 157 -7.02 15.32 10.96
N TRP A 158 -7.80 15.12 12.03
CA TRP A 158 -8.96 14.24 11.98
C TRP A 158 -10.03 14.73 10.99
N ARG A 159 -10.29 16.04 10.95
CA ARG A 159 -11.21 16.63 9.98
C ARG A 159 -10.72 16.45 8.55
N THR A 160 -9.45 16.80 8.29
CA THR A 160 -8.83 16.65 6.96
C THR A 160 -8.89 15.20 6.49
N ALA A 161 -8.56 14.24 7.36
CA ALA A 161 -8.61 12.83 7.03
C ALA A 161 -10.03 12.36 6.71
N ARG A 162 -11.02 12.79 7.50
CA ARG A 162 -12.44 12.49 7.26
C ARG A 162 -12.91 13.08 5.93
N ASP A 163 -12.62 14.35 5.66
CA ASP A 163 -13.03 15.03 4.44
C ASP A 163 -12.44 14.33 3.20
N MET A 164 -11.19 13.87 3.28
CA MET A 164 -10.58 13.07 2.21
C MET A 164 -11.27 11.70 2.03
N ILE A 165 -11.60 10.99 3.12
CA ILE A 165 -12.35 9.73 3.05
C ILE A 165 -13.73 9.95 2.42
N ASP A 166 -14.42 11.03 2.81
CA ASP A 166 -15.73 11.39 2.30
C ASP A 166 -15.67 11.76 0.81
N GLN A 167 -14.61 12.44 0.36
CA GLN A 167 -14.39 12.69 -1.07
C GLN A 167 -14.09 11.41 -1.85
N ILE A 168 -13.22 10.52 -1.34
CA ILE A 168 -12.87 9.25 -2.01
C ILE A 168 -14.11 8.34 -2.11
N GLY A 169 -14.92 8.24 -1.05
CA GLY A 169 -16.18 7.49 -1.03
C GLY A 169 -17.36 8.25 -1.64
N GLY A 170 -17.20 9.52 -1.99
CA GLY A 170 -18.27 10.40 -2.45
C GLY A 170 -18.63 10.23 -3.93
N GLN A 171 -19.12 11.30 -4.52
CA GLN A 171 -19.44 11.37 -5.96
C GLN A 171 -18.22 11.86 -6.74
N TRP A 172 -17.87 11.13 -7.80
CA TRP A 172 -16.70 11.41 -8.62
C TRP A 172 -17.11 12.18 -9.87
N ASN A 173 -16.41 13.29 -10.15
CA ASN A 173 -16.53 13.95 -11.45
C ASN A 173 -15.51 13.33 -12.43
N LEU A 174 -15.94 12.29 -13.14
CA LEU A 174 -15.09 11.55 -14.08
C LEU A 174 -14.62 12.40 -15.28
N GLN A 175 -15.28 13.52 -15.56
CA GLN A 175 -14.88 14.43 -16.65
C GLN A 175 -13.54 15.12 -16.37
N LEU A 176 -13.12 15.20 -15.11
CA LEU A 176 -11.83 15.78 -14.73
C LEU A 176 -10.65 14.82 -14.93
N ILE A 177 -10.89 13.52 -15.17
CA ILE A 177 -9.82 12.52 -15.28
C ILE A 177 -8.81 12.88 -16.40
N PRO A 178 -9.23 13.23 -17.64
CA PRO A 178 -8.27 13.55 -18.70
C PRO A 178 -7.41 14.78 -18.36
N GLN A 179 -8.04 15.83 -17.80
CA GLN A 179 -7.32 17.02 -17.36
C GLN A 179 -6.32 16.69 -16.25
N MET A 180 -6.74 15.94 -15.23
CA MET A 180 -5.85 15.51 -14.14
C MET A 180 -4.67 14.68 -14.65
N LEU A 181 -4.90 13.74 -15.57
CA LEU A 181 -3.83 12.93 -16.16
C LEU A 181 -2.83 13.80 -16.94
N TRP A 182 -3.29 14.85 -17.61
CA TRP A 182 -2.43 15.75 -18.37
C TRP A 182 -1.62 16.68 -17.47
N GLU A 183 -2.26 17.32 -16.50
CA GLU A 183 -1.63 18.28 -15.58
C GLU A 183 -0.62 17.59 -14.65
N TYR A 184 -0.96 16.40 -14.15
CA TYR A 184 -0.10 15.64 -13.23
C TYR A 184 0.65 14.48 -13.90
N ARG A 185 0.82 14.53 -15.24
CA ARG A 185 1.42 13.42 -16.03
C ARG A 185 2.76 12.94 -15.48
N TYR A 186 3.63 13.85 -15.02
CA TYR A 186 4.93 13.49 -14.47
C TYR A 186 4.81 12.67 -13.18
N VAL A 187 3.84 12.99 -12.33
CA VAL A 187 3.55 12.23 -11.10
C VAL A 187 3.06 10.83 -11.46
N PHE A 188 2.14 10.71 -12.42
CA PHE A 188 1.64 9.41 -12.87
C PHE A 188 2.73 8.56 -13.52
N ILE A 189 3.61 9.16 -14.35
CA ILE A 189 4.77 8.48 -14.93
C ILE A 189 5.68 7.94 -13.82
N LEU A 190 5.96 8.74 -12.78
CA LEU A 190 6.79 8.31 -11.67
C LEU A 190 6.15 7.15 -10.89
N ILE A 191 4.84 7.19 -10.64
CA ILE A 191 4.10 6.10 -10.00
C ILE A 191 4.19 4.82 -10.82
N VAL A 192 3.93 4.89 -12.13
CA VAL A 192 3.98 3.74 -13.04
C VAL A 192 5.40 3.17 -13.11
N PHE A 193 6.41 4.04 -13.23
CA PHE A 193 7.82 3.63 -13.21
C PHE A 193 8.19 2.93 -11.89
N GLY A 194 7.80 3.50 -10.75
CA GLY A 194 8.04 2.89 -9.44
C GLY A 194 7.39 1.52 -9.32
N LEU A 195 6.12 1.38 -9.71
CA LEU A 195 5.41 0.10 -9.72
C LEU A 195 6.09 -0.92 -10.64
N PHE A 196 6.53 -0.49 -11.83
CA PHE A 196 7.24 -1.34 -12.77
C PHE A 196 8.55 -1.88 -12.17
N VAL A 197 9.33 -1.02 -11.50
CA VAL A 197 10.56 -1.43 -10.79
C VAL A 197 10.26 -2.49 -9.72
N HIS A 198 9.16 -2.36 -8.99
CA HIS A 198 8.76 -3.36 -7.99
C HIS A 198 8.35 -4.71 -8.61
N TRP A 199 7.80 -4.70 -9.83
CA TRP A 199 7.44 -5.90 -10.58
C TRP A 199 8.61 -6.58 -11.28
N LEU A 200 9.82 -6.00 -11.27
CA LEU A 200 11.00 -6.64 -11.83
C LEU A 200 11.36 -7.93 -11.06
N PRO A 201 11.81 -9.00 -11.76
CA PRO A 201 12.26 -10.23 -11.13
C PRO A 201 13.40 -10.00 -10.13
N GLU A 202 13.47 -10.80 -9.07
CA GLU A 202 14.52 -10.68 -8.04
C GLU A 202 15.93 -10.82 -8.60
N GLY A 203 16.12 -11.64 -9.64
CA GLY A 203 17.41 -11.77 -10.33
C GLY A 203 17.89 -10.46 -10.94
N PHE A 204 17.00 -9.74 -11.63
CA PHE A 204 17.31 -8.43 -12.21
C PHE A 204 17.57 -7.39 -11.11
N LYS A 205 16.76 -7.41 -10.05
CA LYS A 205 16.95 -6.52 -8.90
C LYS A 205 18.27 -6.76 -8.18
N ARG A 206 18.67 -8.02 -8.03
CA ARG A 206 19.97 -8.39 -7.48
C ARG A 206 21.11 -7.97 -8.40
N TRP A 207 20.97 -8.15 -9.71
CA TRP A 207 21.98 -7.78 -10.70
C TRP A 207 22.35 -6.30 -10.61
N TYR A 208 21.41 -5.36 -10.73
CA TYR A 208 21.77 -3.94 -10.70
C TYR A 208 22.30 -3.50 -9.32
N ARG A 209 21.80 -4.08 -8.21
CA ARG A 209 22.31 -3.77 -6.86
C ARG A 209 23.76 -4.17 -6.69
N ILE A 210 24.13 -5.37 -7.14
CA ILE A 210 25.51 -5.86 -7.07
C ILE A 210 26.40 -5.01 -7.98
N ASN A 211 25.99 -4.75 -9.21
CA ASN A 211 26.78 -3.91 -10.11
C ASN A 211 27.01 -2.51 -9.55
N PHE A 212 25.98 -1.87 -8.98
CA PHE A 212 26.11 -0.58 -8.32
C PHE A 212 27.06 -0.64 -7.11
N ALA A 213 26.98 -1.69 -6.29
CA ALA A 213 27.83 -1.86 -5.11
C ALA A 213 29.31 -2.15 -5.47
N LEU A 214 29.57 -2.65 -6.68
CA LEU A 214 30.93 -2.90 -7.18
C LEU A 214 31.53 -1.67 -7.89
N MET A 215 30.79 -0.59 -8.08
CA MET A 215 31.29 0.63 -8.72
C MET A 215 32.27 1.37 -7.80
N PRO A 216 33.25 2.10 -8.35
CA PRO A 216 34.05 3.05 -7.58
C PRO A 216 33.18 4.11 -6.89
N LEU A 217 33.59 4.55 -5.69
CA LEU A 217 32.82 5.47 -4.85
C LEU A 217 32.43 6.78 -5.57
N TRP A 218 33.34 7.33 -6.38
CA TRP A 218 33.08 8.57 -7.13
C TRP A 218 31.95 8.40 -8.15
N LEU A 219 31.85 7.23 -8.78
CA LEU A 219 30.78 6.93 -9.73
C LEU A 219 29.45 6.74 -9.01
N MET A 220 29.45 6.04 -7.86
CA MET A 220 28.27 5.94 -7.00
C MET A 220 27.76 7.33 -6.59
N ALA A 221 28.66 8.23 -6.21
CA ALA A 221 28.30 9.61 -5.84
C ALA A 221 27.66 10.36 -7.01
N ILE A 222 28.22 10.29 -8.22
CA ILE A 222 27.65 10.90 -9.43
C ILE A 222 26.24 10.34 -9.69
N ILE A 223 26.06 9.01 -9.65
CA ILE A 223 24.76 8.37 -9.86
C ILE A 223 23.73 8.85 -8.83
N VAL A 224 24.12 8.95 -7.55
CA VAL A 224 23.24 9.44 -6.48
C VAL A 224 22.85 10.89 -6.74
N VAL A 225 23.79 11.77 -7.08
CA VAL A 225 23.51 13.19 -7.39
C VAL A 225 22.55 13.31 -8.58
N ILE A 226 22.79 12.57 -9.66
CA ILE A 226 21.91 12.55 -10.83
C ILE A 226 20.52 12.03 -10.43
N THR A 227 20.45 10.96 -9.65
CA THR A 227 19.18 10.38 -9.20
C THR A 227 18.39 11.39 -8.36
N VAL A 228 19.03 12.07 -7.41
CA VAL A 228 18.40 13.12 -6.60
C VAL A 228 17.89 14.26 -7.48
N PHE A 229 18.68 14.71 -8.46
CA PHE A 229 18.28 15.78 -9.36
C PHE A 229 17.07 15.38 -10.22
N VAL A 230 17.06 14.15 -10.74
CA VAL A 230 15.93 13.60 -11.50
C VAL A 230 14.68 13.52 -10.63
N VAL A 231 14.77 12.95 -9.43
CA VAL A 231 13.64 12.84 -8.49
C VAL A 231 13.10 14.22 -8.11
N TYR A 232 13.99 15.21 -7.94
CA TYR A 232 13.61 16.58 -7.64
C TYR A 232 12.75 17.23 -8.74
N GLN A 233 12.92 16.85 -10.01
CA GLN A 233 12.07 17.36 -11.11
C GLN A 233 10.60 16.97 -10.97
N PHE A 234 10.31 15.94 -10.17
CA PHE A 234 8.94 15.47 -9.91
C PHE A 234 8.33 16.05 -8.64
N ALA A 235 9.05 16.91 -7.90
CA ALA A 235 8.53 17.55 -6.70
C ALA A 235 7.42 18.54 -7.07
N THR A 236 6.19 18.23 -6.66
CA THR A 236 5.00 19.08 -6.93
C THR A 236 4.71 20.10 -5.84
N ALA A 237 5.37 19.96 -4.68
CA ALA A 237 5.28 20.89 -3.57
C ALA A 237 6.70 21.33 -3.17
N GLY A 238 6.82 22.57 -2.71
CA GLY A 238 8.08 23.07 -2.14
C GLY A 238 8.54 22.21 -0.96
N LEU A 239 9.84 22.30 -0.65
CA LEU A 239 10.45 21.58 0.48
C LEU A 239 9.67 21.88 1.76
N GLN A 240 9.03 20.84 2.30
CA GLN A 240 8.39 20.93 3.61
C GLN A 240 9.47 20.67 4.66
N PRO A 241 9.56 21.50 5.71
CA PRO A 241 10.50 21.23 6.79
C PRO A 241 10.21 19.84 7.35
N PHE A 242 11.28 19.07 7.57
CA PHE A 242 11.16 17.75 8.16
C PHE A 242 10.42 17.87 9.49
N ILE A 243 9.48 16.96 9.76
CA ILE A 243 8.51 17.11 10.86
C ILE A 243 9.17 17.39 12.22
N TYR A 244 10.38 16.89 12.44
CA TYR A 244 11.16 17.08 13.67
C TYR A 244 11.68 18.50 13.88
N PHE A 245 11.74 19.32 12.84
CA PHE A 245 12.09 20.74 12.93
C PHE A 245 10.85 21.64 13.07
N GLN A 246 9.66 21.04 13.22
CA GLN A 246 8.39 21.76 13.43
C GLN A 246 7.95 21.78 14.90
N PHE A 247 8.77 21.26 15.82
CA PHE A 247 8.53 21.25 17.27
C PHE A 247 9.46 22.24 17.98
#